data_AF-A0A7V1APF0-F1
#
_entry.id   AF-A0A7V1APF0-F1
#
_cell.length_a   1.000
_cell.length_b   1.000
_cell.length_c   1.000
_cell.angle_alpha   90.00
_cell.angle_beta   90.00
_cell.angle_gamma   90.00
#
_symmetry.space_group_name_H-M   'P 1'
#
loop_
_entity.id
_entity.type
_entity.pdbx_description
1 polymer ?
#
loop_
_entity_poly.entity_id
_entity_poly.type
_entity_poly.pdbx_seq_one_letter_code
_entity_poly.pdbx_strand_id
1 'polypeptide(L)'
;MAVLQAFGNTWWGQNWLDALRGIDYSNRLPRGKSYARNGHVVNIQIKGNVVNARVQGTRRTPYRETVSLNPFTQKQKKIILDVITGNPLYLSRLLMKELPDDLYEEFESRKIRLFPESWHDLNASCSCPDWAVPCKHLAAVIYMIANEIDRNPFLIFELHGLDILEELRQAGYEIGTKQTSQIKSLKQVLENSAEEVEQKDASLPVSDEILNRFDFSKIPFLRDELLNLLTGRPLLNITEDFKTVLKKAYIKIGKSTEKFLENGLVFLFGKRPENVIPLFVEKEFSGNVEEIEVIDLTMLNDYISFRGELKSAQNRFEFDQNQIKPLFQFLNQIPSKRIKNFPRQIVLYYLTYNFALSLLKQGAFVPELFLIAENTYRIRWIPALLNPIVKEIFDNLKEILPPDTVKIGSANKKTAFKTVYPQKDEQLLLLISIFLDYLIAGFCRDLLLENQIRRLFFNRVVFSAENFEDQQIPETIHLWLSRFFISHKNIVPVLKISDQKKGFQVEIFVENKEKPLEEPFPLKDV
;
A
#
# COMPACT_ATOMS: atom_id res chain seq x y z
N MET A 1 -24.52 5.11 2.35
CA MET A 1 -24.98 4.03 3.24
C MET A 1 -23.74 3.41 3.86
N ALA A 2 -23.60 3.45 5.19
CA ALA A 2 -22.47 2.81 5.86
C ALA A 2 -22.58 1.29 5.68
N VAL A 3 -21.54 0.67 5.11
CA VAL A 3 -21.46 -0.76 4.89
C VAL A 3 -21.51 -1.49 6.24
N LEU A 4 -22.28 -2.58 6.34
CA LEU A 4 -22.43 -3.39 7.56
C LEU A 4 -21.09 -4.03 7.96
N GLN A 5 -20.28 -3.35 8.77
CA GLN A 5 -19.06 -3.90 9.35
C GLN A 5 -19.41 -5.10 10.26
N ALA A 6 -18.82 -6.26 9.96
CA ALA A 6 -18.83 -7.41 10.86
C ALA A 6 -17.65 -7.27 11.85
N PHE A 7 -17.85 -7.70 13.09
CA PHE A 7 -16.82 -7.73 14.14
C PHE A 7 -16.43 -9.19 14.36
N GLY A 8 -15.16 -9.47 14.69
CA GLY A 8 -14.67 -10.85 14.83
C GLY A 8 -14.54 -11.53 13.47
N ASN A 9 -13.87 -10.87 12.54
CA ASN A 9 -13.69 -11.36 11.16
C ASN A 9 -12.62 -12.47 11.06
N THR A 10 -11.82 -12.61 12.11
CA THR A 10 -10.79 -13.64 12.29
C THR A 10 -11.23 -14.65 13.34
N TRP A 11 -10.60 -15.82 13.36
CA TRP A 11 -10.91 -16.81 14.40
C TRP A 11 -10.58 -16.26 15.80
N TRP A 12 -9.54 -15.44 15.92
CA TRP A 12 -9.10 -14.86 17.20
C TRP A 12 -10.00 -13.70 17.67
N GLY A 13 -10.44 -12.83 16.76
CA GLY A 13 -11.45 -11.83 17.07
C GLY A 13 -12.79 -12.45 17.42
N GLN A 14 -13.14 -13.59 16.80
CA GLN A 14 -14.32 -14.37 17.19
C GLN A 14 -14.16 -14.97 18.59
N ASN A 15 -12.99 -15.53 18.94
CA ASN A 15 -12.72 -16.03 20.30
C ASN A 15 -12.83 -14.91 21.35
N TRP A 16 -12.37 -13.69 21.04
CA TRP A 16 -12.61 -12.54 21.93
C TRP A 16 -14.11 -12.24 22.12
N LEU A 17 -14.89 -12.27 21.04
CA LEU A 17 -16.34 -12.06 21.11
C LEU A 17 -17.09 -13.20 21.80
N ASP A 18 -16.47 -14.37 21.92
CA ASP A 18 -17.07 -15.51 22.57
C ASP A 18 -17.25 -15.30 24.08
N ALA A 19 -16.54 -14.36 24.69
CA ALA A 19 -16.83 -13.89 26.05
C ALA A 19 -18.22 -13.26 26.21
N LEU A 20 -18.86 -12.85 25.12
CA LEU A 20 -20.26 -12.38 25.14
C LEU A 20 -21.28 -13.54 25.02
N ARG A 21 -20.85 -14.78 24.76
CA ARG A 21 -21.74 -15.94 24.69
C ARG A 21 -22.35 -16.23 26.06
N GLY A 22 -23.58 -16.76 26.06
CA GLY A 22 -24.29 -17.12 27.29
C GLY A 22 -24.85 -15.95 28.09
N ILE A 23 -24.71 -14.70 27.62
CA ILE A 23 -25.33 -13.53 28.24
C ILE A 23 -26.79 -13.43 27.79
N ASP A 24 -27.72 -13.61 28.73
CA ASP A 24 -29.17 -13.67 28.47
C ASP A 24 -29.84 -12.28 28.32
N TYR A 25 -29.22 -11.38 27.54
CA TYR A 25 -29.74 -10.03 27.27
C TYR A 25 -29.97 -9.81 25.78
N SER A 26 -31.02 -10.45 25.28
CA SER A 26 -31.44 -10.51 23.87
C SER A 26 -31.45 -9.16 23.12
N ASN A 27 -31.69 -8.04 23.82
CA ASN A 27 -31.73 -6.71 23.21
C ASN A 27 -30.50 -5.82 23.44
N ARG A 28 -29.58 -6.18 24.35
CA ARG A 28 -28.45 -5.30 24.71
C ARG A 28 -27.25 -5.46 23.78
N LEU A 29 -26.87 -6.71 23.48
CA LEU A 29 -25.75 -6.98 22.57
C LEU A 29 -26.02 -6.46 21.15
N PRO A 30 -27.22 -6.65 20.55
CA PRO A 30 -27.51 -6.07 19.24
C PRO A 30 -27.45 -4.53 19.25
N ARG A 31 -27.93 -3.88 20.33
CA ARG A 31 -27.83 -2.42 20.48
C ARG A 31 -26.39 -1.96 20.63
N GLY A 32 -25.56 -2.67 21.39
CA GLY A 32 -24.13 -2.39 21.52
C GLY A 32 -23.41 -2.53 20.18
N LYS A 33 -23.72 -3.57 19.41
CA LYS A 33 -23.22 -3.75 18.05
C LYS A 33 -23.60 -2.59 17.14
N SER A 34 -24.84 -2.11 17.23
CA SER A 34 -25.28 -0.92 16.49
C SER A 34 -24.58 0.36 16.98
N TYR A 35 -24.30 0.48 18.27
CA TYR A 35 -23.58 1.64 18.81
C TYR A 35 -22.14 1.70 18.28
N ALA A 36 -21.45 0.57 18.29
CA ALA A 36 -20.12 0.43 17.71
C ALA A 36 -20.13 0.84 16.23
N ARG A 37 -21.05 0.27 15.43
CA ARG A 37 -21.16 0.56 13.99
C ARG A 37 -21.48 2.01 13.63
N ASN A 38 -22.23 2.71 14.49
CA ASN A 38 -22.72 4.05 14.20
C ASN A 38 -21.80 5.14 14.77
N GLY A 39 -20.56 4.80 15.14
CA GLY A 39 -19.57 5.78 15.64
C GLY A 39 -19.92 6.36 17.01
N HIS A 40 -20.73 5.68 17.82
CA HIS A 40 -21.03 6.15 19.18
C HIS A 40 -19.85 5.94 20.14
N VAL A 41 -18.90 5.08 19.80
CA VAL A 41 -17.65 4.96 20.57
C VAL A 41 -16.69 6.05 20.08
N VAL A 42 -16.74 7.21 20.74
CA VAL A 42 -16.06 8.43 20.26
C VAL A 42 -14.57 8.46 20.61
N ASN A 43 -14.12 7.60 21.53
CA ASN A 43 -12.72 7.50 21.91
C ASN A 43 -12.43 6.15 22.54
N ILE A 44 -11.28 5.56 22.19
CA ILE A 44 -10.67 4.41 22.87
C ILE A 44 -9.18 4.71 23.06
N GLN A 45 -8.66 4.41 24.24
CA GLN A 45 -7.25 4.50 24.59
C GLN A 45 -6.84 3.23 25.32
N ILE A 46 -5.81 2.57 24.81
CA ILE A 46 -5.23 1.38 25.42
C ILE A 46 -3.94 1.81 26.11
N LYS A 47 -3.84 1.56 27.42
CA LYS A 47 -2.66 1.88 28.21
C LYS A 47 -2.29 0.67 29.05
N GLY A 48 -1.26 -0.05 28.63
CA GLY A 48 -0.92 -1.35 29.20
C GLY A 48 -2.10 -2.31 29.10
N ASN A 49 -2.50 -2.90 30.22
CA ASN A 49 -3.58 -3.88 30.28
C ASN A 49 -5.00 -3.28 30.45
N VAL A 50 -5.15 -1.95 30.34
CA VAL A 50 -6.43 -1.25 30.55
C VAL A 50 -6.86 -0.48 29.32
N VAL A 51 -8.08 -0.75 28.86
CA VAL A 51 -8.77 0.00 27.82
C VAL A 51 -9.69 1.04 28.47
N ASN A 52 -9.46 2.31 28.18
CA ASN A 52 -10.33 3.41 28.55
C ASN A 52 -11.12 3.85 27.32
N ALA A 53 -12.44 4.00 27.44
CA ALA A 53 -13.29 4.41 26.34
C ALA A 53 -14.28 5.51 26.72
N ARG A 54 -14.75 6.23 25.70
CA ARG A 54 -15.85 7.18 25.79
C ARG A 54 -16.94 6.79 24.81
N VAL A 55 -18.15 6.57 25.31
CA VAL A 55 -19.30 6.19 24.47
C VAL A 55 -20.42 7.21 24.59
N GLN A 56 -20.80 7.77 23.45
CA GLN A 56 -21.90 8.70 23.32
C GLN A 56 -23.23 7.97 23.54
N GLY A 57 -23.90 8.28 24.64
CA GLY A 57 -25.27 7.84 24.91
C GLY A 57 -26.28 8.97 24.73
N THR A 58 -27.30 8.99 25.58
CA THR A 58 -28.34 10.04 25.57
C THR A 58 -27.91 11.33 26.26
N ARG A 59 -26.87 11.32 27.10
CA ARG A 59 -26.37 12.51 27.80
C ARG A 59 -25.43 13.30 26.90
N ARG A 60 -25.35 14.63 27.15
CA ARG A 60 -24.42 15.53 26.44
C ARG A 60 -22.96 15.11 26.57
N THR A 61 -22.55 14.65 27.74
CA THR A 61 -21.19 14.13 27.97
C THR A 61 -21.17 12.61 27.76
N PRO A 62 -20.27 12.09 26.91
CA PRO A 62 -20.08 10.66 26.73
C PRO A 62 -19.82 9.92 28.05
N TYR A 63 -20.33 8.70 28.17
CA TYR A 63 -20.07 7.83 29.31
C TYR A 63 -18.61 7.36 29.30
N ARG A 64 -18.03 7.21 30.50
CA ARG A 64 -16.68 6.68 30.67
C ARG A 64 -16.74 5.19 30.91
N GLU A 65 -15.88 4.46 30.22
CA GLU A 65 -15.79 3.01 30.31
C GLU A 65 -14.37 2.56 30.51
N THR A 66 -14.23 1.46 31.25
CA THR A 66 -12.96 0.76 31.45
C THR A 66 -13.19 -0.73 31.20
N VAL A 67 -12.25 -1.37 30.50
CA VAL A 67 -12.22 -2.82 30.27
C VAL A 67 -10.77 -3.28 30.47
N SER A 68 -10.56 -4.38 31.17
CA SER A 68 -9.24 -4.98 31.37
C SER A 68 -9.33 -6.49 31.59
N LEU A 69 -8.22 -7.18 31.32
CA LEU A 69 -8.03 -8.59 31.63
C LEU A 69 -7.06 -8.75 32.81
N ASN A 70 -7.12 -9.92 33.44
CA ASN A 70 -6.13 -10.30 34.44
C ASN A 70 -4.76 -10.48 33.78
N PRO A 71 -3.69 -9.87 34.30
CA PRO A 71 -2.36 -10.00 33.72
C PRO A 71 -1.84 -11.44 33.74
N PHE A 72 -1.01 -11.80 32.75
CA PHE A 72 -0.24 -13.04 32.81
C PHE A 72 0.74 -13.01 33.99
N THR A 73 0.84 -14.14 34.69
CA THR A 73 1.89 -14.36 35.68
C THR A 73 3.26 -14.38 34.99
N GLN A 74 4.33 -14.07 35.74
CA GLN A 74 5.69 -14.10 35.18
C GLN A 74 6.07 -15.46 34.59
N LYS A 75 5.57 -16.55 35.18
CA LYS A 75 5.75 -17.91 34.65
C LYS A 75 5.07 -18.08 33.29
N GLN A 76 3.83 -17.60 33.13
CA GLN A 76 3.11 -17.67 31.86
C GLN A 76 3.80 -16.81 30.80
N LYS A 77 4.21 -15.58 31.13
CA LYS A 77 4.95 -14.70 30.21
C LYS A 77 6.20 -15.38 29.66
N LYS A 78 7.00 -15.99 30.53
CA LYS A 78 8.19 -16.74 30.12
C LYS A 78 7.85 -17.88 29.15
N ILE A 79 6.84 -18.70 29.48
CA ILE A 79 6.43 -19.81 28.61
C ILE A 79 5.95 -19.30 27.24
N ILE A 80 5.17 -18.20 27.21
CA ILE A 80 4.70 -17.59 25.97
C ILE A 80 5.89 -17.18 25.09
N LEU A 81 6.88 -16.48 25.67
CA LEU A 81 8.07 -16.05 24.95
C LEU A 81 8.90 -17.24 24.47
N ASP A 82 9.11 -18.26 25.31
CA ASP A 82 9.85 -19.48 24.95
C ASP A 82 9.19 -20.23 23.78
N VAL A 83 7.85 -20.28 23.74
CA VAL A 83 7.10 -20.90 22.64
C VAL A 83 7.22 -20.09 21.35
N ILE A 84 7.01 -18.77 21.42
CA ILE A 84 7.10 -17.87 20.25
C ILE A 84 8.50 -17.88 19.64
N THR A 85 9.54 -17.88 20.50
CA THR A 85 10.93 -17.86 20.06
C THR A 85 11.46 -19.24 19.67
N GLY A 86 10.92 -20.30 20.26
CA GLY A 86 11.27 -21.68 19.92
C GLY A 86 10.85 -22.10 18.50
N ASN A 87 9.92 -21.37 17.87
CA ASN A 87 9.51 -21.58 16.49
C ASN A 87 9.46 -20.26 15.71
N PRO A 88 10.46 -19.96 14.84
CA PRO A 88 10.51 -18.74 14.06
C PRO A 88 9.27 -18.46 13.21
N LEU A 89 8.51 -19.50 12.83
CA LEU A 89 7.27 -19.34 12.07
C LEU A 89 6.19 -18.63 12.89
N TYR A 90 6.13 -18.84 14.21
CA TYR A 90 5.18 -18.17 15.09
C TYR A 90 5.46 -16.68 15.18
N LEU A 91 6.71 -16.31 15.47
CA LEU A 91 7.10 -14.90 15.50
C LEU A 91 6.87 -14.23 14.15
N SER A 92 7.24 -14.89 13.04
CA SER A 92 7.03 -14.35 11.70
C SER A 92 5.54 -14.08 11.41
N ARG A 93 4.64 -15.02 11.71
CA ARG A 93 3.20 -14.84 11.47
C ARG A 93 2.60 -13.76 12.38
N LEU A 94 3.00 -13.71 13.65
CA LEU A 94 2.60 -12.63 14.56
C LEU A 94 3.04 -11.25 14.06
N LEU A 95 4.29 -11.11 13.60
CA LEU A 95 4.80 -9.87 12.98
C LEU A 95 4.02 -9.49 11.72
N MET A 96 3.44 -10.46 11.02
CA MET A 96 2.52 -10.27 9.90
C MET A 96 1.07 -10.02 10.32
N LYS A 97 0.84 -9.78 11.62
CA LYS A 97 -0.46 -9.54 12.27
C LYS A 97 -1.44 -10.71 12.15
N GLU A 98 -0.92 -11.92 12.13
CA GLU A 98 -1.70 -13.16 12.11
C GLU A 98 -1.47 -13.92 13.41
N LEU A 99 -2.56 -14.40 14.05
CA LEU A 99 -2.45 -15.34 15.18
C LEU A 99 -2.57 -16.78 14.65
N PRO A 100 -1.51 -17.60 14.71
CA PRO A 100 -1.57 -18.99 14.29
C PRO A 100 -2.49 -19.82 15.20
N ASP A 101 -3.37 -20.64 14.62
CA ASP A 101 -4.25 -21.55 15.38
C ASP A 101 -3.43 -22.55 16.22
N ASP A 102 -2.34 -23.08 15.64
CA ASP A 102 -1.45 -24.04 16.28
C ASP A 102 -0.64 -23.43 17.43
N LEU A 103 -0.27 -22.14 17.33
CA LEU A 103 0.30 -21.40 18.46
C LEU A 103 -0.69 -21.30 19.62
N TYR A 104 -1.96 -21.04 19.31
CA TYR A 104 -3.01 -20.96 20.32
C TYR A 104 -3.30 -22.31 20.97
N GLU A 105 -3.36 -23.39 20.19
CA GLU A 105 -3.47 -24.75 20.70
C GLU A 105 -2.31 -25.12 21.64
N GLU A 106 -1.09 -24.67 21.30
CA GLU A 106 0.07 -24.87 22.16
C GLU A 106 -0.07 -24.14 23.50
N PHE A 107 -0.59 -22.91 23.52
CA PHE A 107 -0.88 -22.19 24.76
C PHE A 107 -1.97 -22.88 25.59
N GLU A 108 -3.05 -23.32 24.96
CA GLU A 108 -4.14 -24.05 25.62
C GLU A 108 -3.66 -25.35 26.26
N SER A 109 -2.81 -26.12 25.55
CA SER A 109 -2.20 -27.35 26.10
C SER A 109 -1.36 -27.11 27.36
N ARG A 110 -0.83 -25.89 27.51
CA ARG A 110 -0.03 -25.42 28.64
C ARG A 110 -0.87 -24.67 29.69
N LYS A 111 -2.20 -24.66 29.54
CA LYS A 111 -3.17 -23.96 30.40
C LYS A 111 -2.95 -22.45 30.45
N ILE A 112 -2.50 -21.87 29.34
CA ILE A 112 -2.33 -20.43 29.17
C ILE A 112 -3.52 -19.94 28.36
N ARG A 113 -4.49 -19.34 29.05
CA ARG A 113 -5.71 -18.81 28.43
C ARG A 113 -5.41 -17.45 27.82
N LEU A 114 -5.50 -17.37 26.49
CA LEU A 114 -5.27 -16.12 25.77
C LEU A 114 -6.54 -15.26 25.65
N PHE A 115 -7.71 -15.88 25.59
CA PHE A 115 -8.99 -15.20 25.45
C PHE A 115 -9.87 -15.42 26.69
N PRO A 116 -10.73 -14.45 27.05
CA PRO A 116 -11.76 -14.66 28.06
C PRO A 116 -12.75 -15.75 27.62
N GLU A 117 -13.08 -16.69 28.51
CA GLU A 117 -14.07 -17.75 28.24
C GLU A 117 -15.50 -17.24 28.45
N SER A 118 -15.67 -16.25 29.34
CA SER A 118 -16.95 -15.63 29.64
C SER A 118 -16.81 -14.16 30.01
N TRP A 119 -17.93 -13.45 30.07
CA TRP A 119 -17.99 -12.06 30.52
C TRP A 119 -17.37 -11.83 31.90
N HIS A 120 -17.42 -12.82 32.79
CA HIS A 120 -16.89 -12.69 34.16
C HIS A 120 -15.35 -12.64 34.20
N ASP A 121 -14.68 -13.03 33.11
CA ASP A 121 -13.23 -12.93 32.99
C ASP A 121 -12.79 -11.49 32.62
N LEU A 122 -13.73 -10.62 32.27
CA LEU A 122 -13.50 -9.21 31.95
C LEU A 122 -13.78 -8.33 33.16
N ASN A 123 -12.77 -7.54 33.55
CA ASN A 123 -12.94 -6.47 34.53
C ASN A 123 -13.42 -5.21 33.80
N ALA A 124 -14.74 -5.01 33.77
CA ALA A 124 -15.38 -3.94 33.00
C ALA A 124 -16.29 -3.03 33.86
N SER A 125 -16.24 -1.72 33.62
CA SER A 125 -17.14 -0.75 34.26
C SER A 125 -17.58 0.36 33.31
N CYS A 126 -18.80 0.86 33.50
CA CYS A 126 -19.38 1.95 32.72
C CYS A 126 -20.07 2.96 33.62
N SER A 127 -19.88 4.25 33.36
CA SER A 127 -20.51 5.32 34.13
C SER A 127 -21.98 5.58 33.76
N CYS A 128 -22.64 4.68 33.01
CA CYS A 128 -24.02 4.84 32.59
C CYS A 128 -24.98 4.37 33.70
N PRO A 129 -26.23 4.88 33.75
CA PRO A 129 -27.20 4.49 34.78
C PRO A 129 -27.85 3.12 34.53
N ASP A 130 -27.45 2.38 33.49
CA ASP A 130 -27.95 1.00 33.26
C ASP A 130 -27.26 0.07 34.24
N TRP A 131 -28.05 -0.58 35.09
CA TRP A 131 -27.55 -1.48 36.14
C TRP A 131 -27.08 -2.84 35.61
N ALA A 132 -27.45 -3.18 34.38
CA ALA A 132 -27.06 -4.45 33.82
C ALA A 132 -25.66 -4.43 33.23
N VAL A 133 -25.02 -5.60 33.31
CA VAL A 133 -23.65 -5.80 32.89
C VAL A 133 -23.59 -7.04 31.98
N PRO A 134 -23.12 -6.91 30.72
CA PRO A 134 -22.76 -5.67 30.05
C PRO A 134 -23.98 -4.80 29.70
N CYS A 135 -23.85 -3.50 29.89
CA CYS A 135 -24.75 -2.54 29.27
C CYS A 135 -24.45 -2.44 27.76
N LYS A 136 -25.33 -1.78 26.98
CA LYS A 136 -25.09 -1.61 25.54
C LYS A 136 -23.79 -0.86 25.21
N HIS A 137 -23.32 0.02 26.09
CA HIS A 137 -22.11 0.80 25.85
C HIS A 137 -20.87 -0.08 26.02
N LEU A 138 -20.81 -0.89 27.08
CA LEU A 138 -19.76 -1.90 27.27
C LEU A 138 -19.73 -2.89 26.11
N ALA A 139 -20.89 -3.39 25.70
CA ALA A 139 -20.98 -4.26 24.53
C ALA A 139 -20.40 -3.57 23.27
N ALA A 140 -20.67 -2.27 23.07
CA ALA A 140 -20.08 -1.52 21.96
C ALA A 140 -18.54 -1.48 22.05
N VAL A 141 -17.97 -1.22 23.23
CA VAL A 141 -16.51 -1.22 23.43
C VAL A 141 -15.90 -2.60 23.19
N ILE A 142 -16.54 -3.70 23.64
CA ILE A 142 -16.06 -5.06 23.36
C ILE A 142 -16.02 -5.35 21.86
N TYR A 143 -17.05 -4.94 21.10
CA TYR A 143 -17.04 -5.08 19.64
C TYR A 143 -15.90 -4.26 19.00
N MET A 144 -15.63 -3.06 19.50
CA MET A 144 -14.50 -2.25 19.00
C MET A 144 -13.15 -2.88 19.34
N ILE A 145 -12.97 -3.43 20.55
CA ILE A 145 -11.75 -4.16 20.91
C ILE A 145 -11.57 -5.38 20.00
N ALA A 146 -12.66 -6.10 19.66
CA ALA A 146 -12.62 -7.22 18.73
C ALA A 146 -12.07 -6.80 17.35
N ASN A 147 -12.46 -5.62 16.86
CA ASN A 147 -11.97 -5.06 15.60
C ASN A 147 -10.48 -4.72 15.65
N GLU A 148 -9.98 -4.23 16.79
CA GLU A 148 -8.54 -3.96 16.96
C GLU A 148 -7.74 -5.25 17.12
N ILE A 149 -8.25 -6.22 17.86
CA ILE A 149 -7.68 -7.57 17.98
C ILE A 149 -7.64 -8.28 16.61
N ASP A 150 -8.74 -8.18 15.83
CA ASP A 150 -8.80 -8.69 14.46
C ASP A 150 -7.61 -8.18 13.64
N ARG A 151 -7.28 -6.88 13.75
CA ARG A 151 -6.22 -6.21 12.97
C ARG A 151 -4.81 -6.43 13.52
N ASN A 152 -4.67 -6.53 14.83
CA ASN A 152 -3.39 -6.69 15.50
C ASN A 152 -3.51 -7.65 16.70
N PRO A 153 -3.17 -8.94 16.52
CA PRO A 153 -3.27 -9.93 17.61
C PRO A 153 -2.27 -9.69 18.74
N PHE A 154 -1.23 -8.85 18.59
CA PHE A 154 -0.40 -8.47 19.73
C PHE A 154 -1.21 -7.82 20.86
N LEU A 155 -2.31 -7.15 20.51
CA LEU A 155 -3.17 -6.49 21.47
C LEU A 155 -3.71 -7.44 22.54
N ILE A 156 -4.03 -8.70 22.22
CA ILE A 156 -4.54 -9.62 23.25
C ILE A 156 -3.48 -9.93 24.32
N PHE A 157 -2.19 -9.98 23.95
CA PHE A 157 -1.09 -10.16 24.89
C PHE A 157 -0.87 -8.89 25.72
N GLU A 158 -0.95 -7.71 25.09
CA GLU A 158 -0.86 -6.42 25.78
C GLU A 158 -1.98 -6.24 26.83
N LEU A 159 -3.20 -6.70 26.52
CA LEU A 159 -4.31 -6.71 27.46
C LEU A 159 -4.09 -7.65 28.65
N HIS A 160 -3.26 -8.68 28.50
CA HIS A 160 -2.74 -9.50 29.59
C HIS A 160 -1.43 -8.94 30.20
N GLY A 161 -1.08 -7.69 29.87
CA GLY A 161 0.10 -7.00 30.40
C GLY A 161 1.42 -7.55 29.88
N LEU A 162 1.44 -8.16 28.70
CA LEU A 162 2.64 -8.68 28.02
C LEU A 162 2.84 -7.97 26.68
N ASP A 163 3.82 -7.09 26.60
CA ASP A 163 4.31 -6.54 25.33
C ASP A 163 5.37 -7.49 24.77
N ILE A 164 4.97 -8.38 23.86
CA ILE A 164 5.88 -9.38 23.30
C ILE A 164 7.08 -8.72 22.62
N LEU A 165 6.87 -7.64 21.86
CA LEU A 165 7.94 -7.03 21.09
C LEU A 165 8.99 -6.38 22.00
N GLU A 166 8.54 -5.71 23.06
CA GLU A 166 9.43 -5.13 24.05
C GLU A 166 10.20 -6.19 24.84
N GLU A 167 9.55 -7.27 25.25
CA GLU A 167 10.20 -8.38 25.98
C GLU A 167 11.25 -9.08 25.11
N LEU A 168 10.95 -9.30 23.82
CA LEU A 168 11.91 -9.86 22.87
C LEU A 168 13.09 -8.91 22.65
N ARG A 169 12.85 -7.59 22.56
CA ARG A 169 13.92 -6.58 22.47
C ARG A 169 14.83 -6.61 23.71
N GLN A 170 14.25 -6.73 24.90
CA GLN A 170 15.00 -6.86 26.16
C GLN A 170 15.79 -8.18 26.22
N ALA A 171 15.27 -9.24 25.62
CA ALA A 171 15.96 -10.53 25.48
C ALA A 171 17.06 -10.53 24.39
N GLY A 172 17.31 -9.40 23.73
CA GLY A 172 18.40 -9.26 22.75
C GLY A 172 18.01 -9.62 21.31
N TYR A 173 16.73 -9.85 21.02
CA TYR A 173 16.28 -10.01 19.64
C TYR A 173 16.31 -8.64 18.95
N GLU A 174 17.03 -8.55 17.83
CA GLU A 174 16.96 -7.40 16.92
C GLU A 174 15.66 -7.45 16.13
N ILE A 175 14.53 -7.24 16.81
CA ILE A 175 13.27 -6.92 16.16
C ILE A 175 13.43 -5.50 15.65
N GLY A 176 13.80 -5.36 14.38
CA GLY A 176 14.01 -4.07 13.78
C GLY A 176 12.77 -3.20 13.99
N THR A 177 12.87 -2.21 14.87
CA THR A 177 11.94 -1.06 14.92
C THR A 177 11.93 -0.28 13.59
N LYS A 178 12.91 -0.58 12.71
CA LYS A 178 13.03 -0.13 11.33
C LYS A 178 12.56 -1.15 10.27
N GLN A 179 12.15 -2.37 10.65
CA GLN A 179 11.82 -3.47 9.73
C GLN A 179 10.38 -4.02 9.81
N THR A 180 9.50 -3.50 10.66
CA THR A 180 8.20 -3.12 10.10
C THR A 180 8.53 -2.07 9.05
N SER A 181 8.51 -2.48 7.78
CA SER A 181 8.93 -1.65 6.67
C SER A 181 8.33 -0.25 6.88
N GLN A 182 9.18 0.74 7.11
CA GLN A 182 8.66 2.09 7.29
C GLN A 182 7.99 2.44 5.97
N ILE A 183 6.72 2.84 6.05
CA ILE A 183 5.97 3.29 4.89
C ILE A 183 6.80 4.40 4.25
N LYS A 184 7.22 4.19 3.00
CA LYS A 184 8.05 5.14 2.27
C LYS A 184 7.35 6.50 2.29
N SER A 185 8.11 7.55 2.64
CA SER A 185 7.52 8.86 2.89
C SER A 185 8.04 9.94 1.96
N LEU A 186 7.21 10.97 1.75
CA LEU A 186 7.61 12.17 1.04
C LEU A 186 8.80 12.84 1.72
N LYS A 187 8.81 12.87 3.05
CA LYS A 187 9.94 13.42 3.83
C LYS A 187 11.26 12.74 3.45
N GLN A 188 11.30 11.41 3.40
CA GLN A 188 12.48 10.66 2.96
C GLN A 188 12.87 10.97 1.51
N VAL A 189 11.90 11.15 0.60
CA VAL A 189 12.20 11.53 -0.79
C VAL A 189 12.83 12.92 -0.85
N LEU A 190 12.28 13.88 -0.12
CA LEU A 190 12.79 15.25 -0.07
C LEU A 190 14.19 15.32 0.56
N GLU A 191 14.44 14.58 1.65
CA GLU A 191 15.75 14.51 2.32
C GLU A 191 16.85 13.93 1.42
N ASN A 192 16.50 13.02 0.51
CA ASN A 192 17.43 12.40 -0.44
C ASN A 192 17.50 13.13 -1.79
N SER A 193 16.78 14.24 -1.96
CA SER A 193 16.76 15.01 -3.19
C SER A 193 17.93 16.00 -3.26
N ALA A 194 18.46 16.23 -4.46
CA ALA A 194 19.47 17.25 -4.70
C ALA A 194 18.81 18.62 -4.91
N GLU A 195 19.48 19.69 -4.49
CA GLU A 195 19.02 21.06 -4.73
C GLU A 195 19.45 21.60 -6.10
N GLU A 196 20.52 21.04 -6.65
CA GLU A 196 21.11 21.40 -7.94
C GLU A 196 21.54 20.11 -8.66
N VAL A 197 21.31 20.06 -9.97
CA VAL A 197 21.72 18.95 -10.83
C VAL A 197 22.28 19.51 -12.13
N GLU A 198 23.24 18.81 -12.73
CA GLU A 198 23.70 19.15 -14.08
C GLU A 198 22.54 19.07 -15.07
N GLN A 199 22.20 20.20 -15.68
CA GLN A 199 21.26 20.24 -16.80
C GLN A 199 21.96 19.60 -18.00
N LYS A 200 21.55 18.37 -18.34
CA LYS A 200 22.02 17.72 -19.55
C LYS A 200 21.20 18.23 -20.72
N ASP A 201 21.89 18.49 -21.84
CA ASP A 201 21.26 18.95 -23.06
C ASP A 201 20.22 17.92 -23.55
N ALA A 202 18.94 18.24 -23.32
CA ALA A 202 17.80 17.40 -23.68
C ALA A 202 17.58 17.30 -25.20
N SER A 203 18.27 18.16 -25.98
CA SER A 203 18.18 18.21 -27.45
C SER A 203 18.98 17.12 -28.15
N LEU A 204 19.90 16.44 -27.46
CA LEU A 204 20.73 15.39 -28.06
C LEU A 204 19.84 14.22 -28.54
N PRO A 205 19.95 13.79 -29.81
CA PRO A 205 19.17 12.66 -30.32
C PRO A 205 19.58 11.35 -29.66
N VAL A 206 18.64 10.41 -29.58
CA VAL A 206 18.88 9.05 -29.07
C VAL A 206 19.31 8.15 -30.22
N SER A 207 20.41 7.40 -30.06
CA SER A 207 20.88 6.48 -31.11
C SER A 207 19.94 5.28 -31.31
N ASP A 208 19.93 4.73 -32.53
CA ASP A 208 19.16 3.52 -32.85
C ASP A 208 19.58 2.32 -31.95
N GLU A 209 20.85 2.26 -31.54
CA GLU A 209 21.35 1.25 -30.59
C GLU A 209 20.67 1.33 -29.22
N ILE A 210 20.41 2.53 -28.71
CA ILE A 210 19.70 2.74 -27.44
C ILE A 210 18.22 2.38 -27.60
N LEU A 211 17.58 2.81 -28.69
CA LEU A 211 16.17 2.50 -28.96
C LEU A 211 15.91 0.99 -29.05
N ASN A 212 16.83 0.24 -29.67
CA ASN A 212 16.74 -1.21 -29.82
C ASN A 212 16.84 -1.99 -28.49
N ARG A 213 17.26 -1.36 -27.38
CA ARG A 213 17.26 -1.97 -26.04
C ARG A 213 15.85 -2.15 -25.48
N PHE A 214 14.87 -1.40 -25.99
CA PHE A 214 13.52 -1.37 -25.47
C PHE A 214 12.59 -2.31 -26.25
N ASP A 215 12.56 -3.58 -25.83
CA ASP A 215 11.59 -4.56 -26.32
C ASP A 215 10.54 -4.87 -25.24
N PHE A 216 9.44 -4.13 -25.26
CA PHE A 216 8.35 -4.30 -24.31
C PHE A 216 7.55 -5.60 -24.51
N SER A 217 7.75 -6.31 -25.63
CA SER A 217 7.07 -7.60 -25.88
C SER A 217 7.60 -8.72 -24.97
N LYS A 218 8.83 -8.56 -24.44
CA LYS A 218 9.45 -9.49 -23.50
C LYS A 218 8.80 -9.47 -22.11
N ILE A 219 8.02 -8.43 -21.78
CA ILE A 219 7.37 -8.33 -20.47
C ILE A 219 6.39 -9.51 -20.31
N PRO A 220 6.62 -10.41 -19.33
CA PRO A 220 5.77 -11.57 -19.14
C PRO A 220 4.43 -11.16 -18.54
N PHE A 221 3.44 -12.03 -18.69
CA PHE A 221 2.14 -11.87 -18.03
C PHE A 221 2.28 -12.19 -16.53
N LEU A 222 2.16 -11.19 -15.65
CA LEU A 222 2.51 -11.33 -14.23
C LEU A 222 1.32 -11.28 -13.26
N ARG A 223 0.10 -11.01 -13.74
CA ARG A 223 -1.08 -10.83 -12.87
C ARG A 223 -1.24 -11.93 -11.83
N ASP A 224 -1.26 -13.18 -12.27
CA ASP A 224 -1.63 -14.30 -11.40
C ASP A 224 -0.49 -14.64 -10.43
N GLU A 225 0.77 -14.54 -10.88
CA GLU A 225 1.96 -14.68 -10.02
C GLU A 225 1.97 -13.63 -8.90
N LEU A 226 1.78 -12.35 -9.25
CA LEU A 226 1.74 -11.26 -8.27
C LEU A 226 0.59 -11.42 -7.28
N LEU A 227 -0.62 -11.72 -7.75
CA LEU A 227 -1.76 -11.91 -6.86
C LEU A 227 -1.58 -13.11 -5.93
N ASN A 228 -0.87 -14.16 -6.35
CA ASN A 228 -0.58 -15.32 -5.50
C ASN A 228 0.36 -14.99 -4.33
N LEU A 229 1.21 -13.97 -4.45
CA LEU A 229 2.02 -13.48 -3.33
C LEU A 229 1.15 -12.91 -2.21
N LEU A 230 -0.01 -12.34 -2.52
CA LEU A 230 -0.88 -11.71 -1.55
C LEU A 230 -1.75 -12.73 -0.79
N THR A 231 -1.94 -12.52 0.50
CA THR A 231 -2.94 -13.25 1.29
C THR A 231 -4.36 -12.79 0.94
N GLY A 232 -5.35 -13.66 1.15
CA GLY A 232 -6.75 -13.41 0.72
C GLY A 232 -7.44 -12.26 1.46
N ARG A 233 -7.43 -12.25 2.79
CA ARG A 233 -8.12 -11.22 3.58
C ARG A 233 -7.12 -10.32 4.31
N PRO A 234 -6.62 -9.25 3.69
CA PRO A 234 -6.00 -8.20 4.48
C PRO A 234 -7.09 -7.57 5.35
N LEU A 235 -6.81 -7.30 6.62
CA LEU A 235 -7.77 -6.85 7.64
C LEU A 235 -8.13 -5.36 7.48
N LEU A 236 -8.49 -4.96 6.25
CA LEU A 236 -8.60 -3.57 5.81
C LEU A 236 -9.91 -2.89 6.18
N ASN A 237 -10.65 -3.42 7.16
CA ASN A 237 -12.02 -3.00 7.45
C ASN A 237 -12.94 -3.07 6.22
N ILE A 238 -12.78 -4.14 5.42
CA ILE A 238 -13.56 -4.37 4.21
C ILE A 238 -14.37 -5.65 4.41
N THR A 239 -15.68 -5.59 4.14
CA THR A 239 -16.59 -6.76 4.20
C THR A 239 -16.34 -7.80 3.10
N GLU A 240 -15.44 -7.50 2.16
CA GLU A 240 -15.08 -8.35 1.03
C GLU A 240 -13.57 -8.65 1.03
N ASP A 241 -13.23 -9.79 0.45
CA ASP A 241 -11.87 -10.16 0.12
C ASP A 241 -11.29 -9.15 -0.89
N PHE A 242 -10.36 -8.31 -0.41
CA PHE A 242 -9.73 -7.28 -1.23
C PHE A 242 -8.76 -7.83 -2.28
N LYS A 243 -8.18 -9.03 -2.06
CA LYS A 243 -7.42 -9.72 -3.12
C LYS A 243 -8.33 -10.05 -4.31
N THR A 244 -9.57 -10.44 -4.05
CA THR A 244 -10.59 -10.65 -5.09
C THR A 244 -10.97 -9.36 -5.81
N VAL A 245 -11.09 -8.24 -5.10
CA VAL A 245 -11.30 -6.90 -5.71
C VAL A 245 -10.13 -6.52 -6.62
N LEU A 246 -8.91 -6.66 -6.11
CA LEU A 246 -7.69 -6.39 -6.84
C LEU A 246 -7.61 -7.27 -8.09
N LYS A 247 -7.90 -8.57 -7.98
CA LYS A 247 -7.96 -9.49 -9.14
C LYS A 247 -8.93 -9.01 -10.21
N LYS A 248 -10.15 -8.59 -9.83
CA LYS A 248 -11.14 -8.03 -10.76
C LYS A 248 -10.59 -6.77 -11.44
N ALA A 249 -9.92 -5.89 -10.69
CA ALA A 249 -9.29 -4.69 -11.21
C ALA A 249 -8.21 -5.02 -12.24
N TYR A 250 -7.26 -5.92 -11.95
CA TYR A 250 -6.21 -6.32 -12.90
C TYR A 250 -6.78 -6.92 -14.19
N ILE A 251 -7.77 -7.82 -14.09
CA ILE A 251 -8.45 -8.38 -15.27
C ILE A 251 -9.07 -7.28 -16.12
N LYS A 252 -9.75 -6.33 -15.46
CA LYS A 252 -10.39 -5.21 -16.15
C LYS A 252 -9.37 -4.29 -16.80
N ILE A 253 -8.30 -3.94 -16.09
CA ILE A 253 -7.21 -3.08 -16.57
C ILE A 253 -6.57 -3.67 -17.83
N GLY A 254 -6.22 -4.96 -17.83
CA GLY A 254 -5.65 -5.62 -19.02
C GLY A 254 -6.58 -5.54 -20.24
N LYS A 255 -7.85 -5.93 -20.08
CA LYS A 255 -8.87 -5.84 -21.15
C LYS A 255 -9.12 -4.40 -21.62
N SER A 256 -9.06 -3.44 -20.71
CA SER A 256 -9.31 -2.02 -21.02
C SER A 256 -8.10 -1.41 -21.72
N THR A 257 -6.89 -1.88 -21.40
CA THR A 257 -5.65 -1.51 -22.08
C THR A 257 -5.63 -2.02 -23.51
N GLU A 258 -6.05 -3.26 -23.77
CA GLU A 258 -6.20 -3.79 -25.14
C GLU A 258 -7.17 -2.93 -25.97
N LYS A 259 -8.36 -2.65 -25.43
CA LYS A 259 -9.33 -1.76 -26.08
C LYS A 259 -8.79 -0.34 -26.29
N PHE A 260 -8.00 0.16 -25.35
CA PHE A 260 -7.37 1.48 -25.46
C PHE A 260 -6.28 1.50 -26.54
N LEU A 261 -5.48 0.44 -26.69
CA LEU A 261 -4.51 0.32 -27.78
C LEU A 261 -5.19 0.25 -29.16
N GLU A 262 -6.35 -0.41 -29.25
CA GLU A 262 -7.14 -0.50 -30.49
C GLU A 262 -7.88 0.80 -30.85
N ASN A 263 -8.49 1.46 -29.85
CA ASN A 263 -9.43 2.56 -30.06
C ASN A 263 -8.87 3.94 -29.66
N GLY A 264 -7.67 3.98 -29.09
CA GLY A 264 -7.04 5.17 -28.55
C GLY A 264 -7.86 5.85 -27.45
N LEU A 265 -7.71 7.16 -27.33
CA LEU A 265 -8.36 8.00 -26.32
C LEU A 265 -9.90 8.03 -26.42
N VAL A 266 -10.48 7.61 -27.55
CA VAL A 266 -11.94 7.44 -27.71
C VAL A 266 -12.49 6.55 -26.60
N PHE A 267 -11.75 5.50 -26.23
CA PHE A 267 -12.16 4.54 -25.22
C PHE A 267 -12.28 5.16 -23.81
N LEU A 268 -11.40 6.08 -23.44
CA LEU A 268 -11.40 6.71 -22.11
C LEU A 268 -12.37 7.90 -21.98
N PHE A 269 -12.70 8.56 -23.08
CA PHE A 269 -13.47 9.82 -23.06
C PHE A 269 -14.85 9.74 -23.71
N GLY A 270 -15.19 8.67 -24.45
CA GLY A 270 -16.51 8.47 -25.04
C GLY A 270 -16.79 9.34 -26.28
N LYS A 271 -17.47 8.73 -27.28
CA LYS A 271 -17.88 9.19 -28.64
C LYS A 271 -16.90 10.11 -29.40
N ARG A 272 -16.56 9.70 -30.64
CA ARG A 272 -16.12 10.60 -31.72
C ARG A 272 -17.28 11.55 -32.08
N PRO A 273 -17.15 12.88 -31.92
CA PRO A 273 -17.78 13.80 -32.84
C PRO A 273 -16.83 13.92 -34.05
N GLU A 274 -17.36 14.18 -35.22
CA GLU A 274 -16.60 14.26 -36.48
C GLU A 274 -15.47 15.33 -36.47
N ASN A 275 -15.24 16.05 -35.36
CA ASN A 275 -14.24 17.10 -35.19
C ASN A 275 -13.68 17.22 -33.75
N VAL A 276 -13.14 16.20 -33.04
CA VAL A 276 -12.57 16.45 -31.66
C VAL A 276 -11.23 15.79 -31.29
N ILE A 277 -10.69 14.77 -31.97
CA ILE A 277 -9.55 14.01 -31.38
C ILE A 277 -8.13 14.45 -31.84
N PRO A 278 -7.93 15.02 -33.04
CA PRO A 278 -6.67 15.68 -33.44
C PRO A 278 -6.50 17.14 -32.96
N LEU A 279 -7.58 17.78 -32.50
CA LEU A 279 -7.66 19.24 -32.36
C LEU A 279 -6.68 19.90 -31.40
N PHE A 280 -6.09 19.19 -30.44
CA PHE A 280 -5.13 19.81 -29.54
C PHE A 280 -3.86 20.24 -30.28
N VAL A 281 -3.21 19.30 -30.98
CA VAL A 281 -1.98 19.58 -31.73
C VAL A 281 -2.29 20.51 -32.90
N GLU A 282 -3.44 20.37 -33.55
CA GLU A 282 -3.88 21.27 -34.62
C GLU A 282 -4.15 22.71 -34.12
N LYS A 283 -4.74 22.89 -32.93
CA LYS A 283 -5.05 24.21 -32.37
C LYS A 283 -3.84 24.90 -31.76
N GLU A 284 -3.02 24.15 -31.04
CA GLU A 284 -1.97 24.71 -30.18
C GLU A 284 -0.57 24.58 -30.81
N PHE A 285 -0.37 23.69 -31.80
CA PHE A 285 0.94 23.33 -32.39
C PHE A 285 0.88 23.04 -33.90
N SER A 286 0.14 23.85 -34.66
CA SER A 286 0.01 23.82 -36.13
C SER A 286 -0.41 22.49 -36.78
N GLY A 287 -0.69 21.45 -36.00
CA GLY A 287 -0.90 20.07 -36.45
C GLY A 287 0.40 19.25 -36.56
N ASN A 288 1.57 19.83 -36.28
CA ASN A 288 2.85 19.14 -36.37
C ASN A 288 3.40 18.76 -34.99
N VAL A 289 3.31 17.47 -34.65
CA VAL A 289 3.85 16.94 -33.39
C VAL A 289 5.37 17.14 -33.25
N GLU A 290 6.11 17.27 -34.36
CA GLU A 290 7.56 17.49 -34.34
C GLU A 290 7.94 18.91 -33.85
N GLU A 291 6.98 19.84 -33.71
CA GLU A 291 7.23 21.16 -33.13
C GLU A 291 7.46 21.13 -31.61
N ILE A 292 7.00 20.09 -30.92
CA ILE A 292 7.13 20.01 -29.46
C ILE A 292 8.53 19.51 -29.10
N GLU A 293 9.29 20.36 -28.42
CA GLU A 293 10.71 20.14 -28.12
C GLU A 293 10.96 19.76 -26.66
N VAL A 294 10.13 20.27 -25.73
CA VAL A 294 10.35 20.10 -24.29
C VAL A 294 9.04 19.71 -23.59
N ILE A 295 9.16 18.79 -22.63
CA ILE A 295 8.12 18.43 -21.66
C ILE A 295 8.67 18.68 -20.25
N ASP A 296 8.27 19.80 -19.67
CA ASP A 296 8.54 20.09 -18.27
C ASP A 296 7.50 19.39 -17.39
N LEU A 297 7.96 18.75 -16.31
CA LEU A 297 7.07 18.16 -15.31
C LEU A 297 7.56 18.47 -13.91
N THR A 298 6.66 19.06 -13.12
CA THR A 298 6.90 19.41 -11.72
C THR A 298 5.85 18.74 -10.85
N MET A 299 6.26 17.76 -10.05
CA MET A 299 5.45 17.27 -8.95
C MET A 299 5.33 18.37 -7.90
N LEU A 300 4.13 18.60 -7.38
CA LEU A 300 3.95 19.56 -6.29
C LEU A 300 4.30 18.90 -4.96
N ASN A 301 4.70 19.70 -3.97
CA ASN A 301 5.07 19.22 -2.63
C ASN A 301 3.89 18.67 -1.80
N ASP A 302 2.67 18.66 -2.33
CA ASP A 302 1.55 17.85 -1.81
C ASP A 302 1.68 16.36 -2.22
N TYR A 303 2.54 16.06 -3.19
CA TYR A 303 2.75 14.75 -3.81
C TYR A 303 1.48 14.11 -4.35
N ILE A 304 0.46 14.91 -4.64
CA ILE A 304 -0.82 14.50 -5.21
C ILE A 304 -0.97 15.12 -6.60
N SER A 305 -0.56 16.38 -6.70
CA SER A 305 -0.73 17.22 -7.86
C SER A 305 0.58 17.35 -8.62
N PHE A 306 0.48 17.65 -9.91
CA PHE A 306 1.63 18.03 -10.72
C PHE A 306 1.24 19.13 -11.70
N ARG A 307 2.23 19.85 -12.18
CA ARG A 307 2.11 20.76 -13.31
C ARG A 307 3.07 20.31 -14.39
N GLY A 308 2.61 20.29 -15.63
CA GLY A 308 3.48 20.07 -16.76
C GLY A 308 3.29 21.14 -17.83
N GLU A 309 4.25 21.22 -18.72
CA GLU A 309 4.25 22.17 -19.82
C GLU A 309 4.84 21.50 -21.07
N LEU A 310 4.11 21.58 -22.18
CA LEU A 310 4.61 21.24 -23.52
C LEU A 310 5.10 22.53 -24.18
N LYS A 311 6.32 22.56 -24.70
CA LYS A 311 6.91 23.76 -25.32
C LYS A 311 7.40 23.46 -26.73
N SER A 312 7.15 24.41 -27.62
CA SER A 312 7.84 24.60 -28.89
C SER A 312 8.56 25.95 -28.89
N ALA A 313 9.26 26.29 -29.97
CA ALA A 313 9.88 27.60 -30.13
C ALA A 313 8.89 28.78 -30.07
N GLN A 314 7.61 28.57 -30.43
CA GLN A 314 6.60 29.64 -30.51
C GLN A 314 5.43 29.46 -29.54
N ASN A 315 5.14 28.23 -29.11
CA ASN A 315 3.95 27.90 -28.33
C ASN A 315 4.30 27.20 -27.03
N ARG A 316 3.43 27.40 -26.03
CA ARG A 316 3.49 26.70 -24.75
C ARG A 316 2.10 26.26 -24.35
N PHE A 317 2.00 25.07 -23.78
CA PHE A 317 0.75 24.54 -23.28
C PHE A 317 0.94 23.94 -21.88
N GLU A 318 0.27 24.53 -20.90
CA GLU A 318 0.28 24.05 -19.52
C GLU A 318 -0.78 22.96 -19.31
N PHE A 319 -0.44 21.93 -18.52
CA PHE A 319 -1.37 20.89 -18.11
C PHE A 319 -1.16 20.48 -16.65
N ASP A 320 -2.15 19.81 -16.07
CA ASP A 320 -2.12 19.34 -14.68
C ASP A 320 -2.78 17.96 -14.52
N GLN A 321 -2.96 17.49 -13.28
CA GLN A 321 -3.58 16.20 -12.97
C GLN A 321 -5.03 16.03 -13.44
N ASN A 322 -5.74 17.14 -13.70
CA ASN A 322 -7.12 17.17 -14.17
C ASN A 322 -7.20 17.31 -15.70
N GLN A 323 -6.20 17.95 -16.31
CA GLN A 323 -6.11 18.25 -17.73
C GLN A 323 -4.94 17.54 -18.44
N ILE A 324 -4.51 16.36 -17.98
CA ILE A 324 -3.39 15.61 -18.61
C ILE A 324 -3.72 15.03 -19.99
N LYS A 325 -4.98 15.02 -20.43
CA LYS A 325 -5.40 14.41 -21.72
C LYS A 325 -4.54 14.84 -22.93
N PRO A 326 -4.16 16.11 -23.08
CA PRO A 326 -3.32 16.57 -24.18
C PRO A 326 -1.93 15.92 -24.23
N LEU A 327 -1.31 15.64 -23.07
CA LEU A 327 -0.06 14.88 -23.02
C LEU A 327 -0.25 13.48 -23.62
N PHE A 328 -1.32 12.78 -23.23
CA PHE A 328 -1.65 11.49 -23.82
C PHE A 328 -1.98 11.61 -25.32
N GLN A 329 -2.67 12.66 -25.77
CA GLN A 329 -2.94 12.88 -27.19
C GLN A 329 -1.65 13.01 -27.98
N PHE A 330 -0.75 13.87 -27.51
CA PHE A 330 0.57 14.06 -28.10
C PHE A 330 1.34 12.75 -28.20
N LEU A 331 1.51 12.03 -27.08
CA LEU A 331 2.30 10.78 -27.06
C LEU A 331 1.71 9.67 -27.95
N ASN A 332 0.38 9.59 -28.10
CA ASN A 332 -0.27 8.63 -29.00
C ASN A 332 -0.17 9.01 -30.49
N GLN A 333 0.09 10.28 -30.81
CA GLN A 333 0.22 10.76 -32.19
C GLN A 333 1.65 10.65 -32.74
N ILE A 334 2.66 10.44 -31.88
CA ILE A 334 4.05 10.26 -32.30
C ILE A 334 4.19 8.97 -33.14
N PRO A 335 4.60 9.06 -34.41
CA PRO A 335 4.81 7.88 -35.23
C PRO A 335 6.04 7.10 -34.73
N SER A 336 5.86 5.82 -34.37
CA SER A 336 6.94 4.98 -33.82
C SER A 336 8.20 4.94 -34.69
N LYS A 337 8.05 4.97 -36.02
CA LYS A 337 9.17 4.99 -36.98
C LYS A 337 9.98 6.29 -36.99
N ARG A 338 9.41 7.39 -36.48
CA ARG A 338 10.04 8.71 -36.44
C ARG A 338 10.52 9.11 -35.06
N ILE A 339 10.37 8.25 -34.05
CA ILE A 339 10.70 8.58 -32.65
C ILE A 339 12.14 9.08 -32.49
N LYS A 340 13.09 8.56 -33.28
CA LYS A 340 14.50 8.96 -33.26
C LYS A 340 14.77 10.41 -33.69
N ASN A 341 13.81 11.04 -34.36
CA ASN A 341 13.92 12.43 -34.80
C ASN A 341 13.54 13.42 -33.69
N PHE A 342 12.97 12.93 -32.58
CA PHE A 342 12.55 13.78 -31.48
C PHE A 342 13.69 13.97 -30.46
N PRO A 343 13.68 15.08 -29.69
CA PRO A 343 14.60 15.28 -28.58
C PRO A 343 14.55 14.12 -27.57
N ARG A 344 15.67 13.83 -26.90
CA ARG A 344 15.80 12.72 -25.94
C ARG A 344 14.75 12.74 -24.85
N GLN A 345 14.33 13.93 -24.40
CA GLN A 345 13.26 14.05 -23.41
C GLN A 345 11.94 13.50 -23.97
N ILE A 346 11.53 13.88 -25.17
CA ILE A 346 10.32 13.35 -25.82
C ILE A 346 10.41 11.84 -25.99
N VAL A 347 11.57 11.34 -26.43
CA VAL A 347 11.83 9.89 -26.56
C VAL A 347 11.63 9.18 -25.23
N LEU A 348 12.17 9.73 -24.13
CA LEU A 348 12.01 9.17 -22.80
C LEU A 348 10.54 9.12 -22.38
N TYR A 349 9.76 10.20 -22.55
CA TYR A 349 8.34 10.22 -22.21
C TYR A 349 7.55 9.21 -23.05
N TYR A 350 7.86 9.10 -24.34
CA TYR A 350 7.27 8.11 -25.23
C TYR A 350 7.56 6.68 -24.78
N LEU A 351 8.83 6.36 -24.51
CA LEU A 351 9.23 5.02 -24.05
C LEU A 351 8.61 4.69 -22.69
N THR A 352 8.58 5.66 -21.76
CA THR A 352 7.99 5.47 -20.43
C THR A 352 6.48 5.26 -20.50
N TYR A 353 5.79 5.98 -21.37
CA TYR A 353 4.36 5.80 -21.63
C TYR A 353 4.04 4.43 -22.24
N ASN A 354 4.81 4.00 -23.24
CA ASN A 354 4.65 2.67 -23.83
C ASN A 354 4.99 1.55 -22.83
N PHE A 355 6.01 1.74 -22.00
CA PHE A 355 6.31 0.84 -20.91
C PHE A 355 5.12 0.72 -19.96
N ALA A 356 4.53 1.85 -19.51
CA ALA A 356 3.34 1.85 -18.67
C ALA A 356 2.16 1.09 -19.30
N LEU A 357 1.88 1.29 -20.60
CA LEU A 357 0.85 0.53 -21.32
C LEU A 357 1.13 -0.97 -21.35
N SER A 358 2.37 -1.37 -21.61
CA SER A 358 2.77 -2.78 -21.60
C SER A 358 2.67 -3.40 -20.21
N LEU A 359 3.04 -2.66 -19.16
CA LEU A 359 2.85 -3.11 -17.77
C LEU A 359 1.36 -3.34 -17.48
N LEU A 360 0.48 -2.41 -17.85
CA LEU A 360 -0.97 -2.53 -17.64
C LEU A 360 -1.56 -3.73 -18.39
N LYS A 361 -1.16 -3.93 -19.65
CA LYS A 361 -1.59 -5.06 -20.47
C LYS A 361 -1.19 -6.40 -19.83
N GLN A 362 0.04 -6.50 -19.36
CA GLN A 362 0.59 -7.73 -18.80
C GLN A 362 0.31 -7.93 -17.31
N GLY A 363 -0.30 -6.96 -16.64
CA GLY A 363 -0.48 -7.00 -15.18
C GLY A 363 0.85 -6.90 -14.42
N ALA A 364 1.90 -6.33 -15.01
CA ALA A 364 3.26 -6.28 -14.48
C ALA A 364 3.54 -5.03 -13.62
N PHE A 365 2.57 -4.61 -12.82
CA PHE A 365 2.65 -3.43 -11.95
C PHE A 365 2.12 -3.79 -10.56
N VAL A 366 2.51 -3.03 -9.54
CA VAL A 366 2.11 -3.25 -8.14
C VAL A 366 1.77 -1.93 -7.47
N PRO A 367 0.86 -1.92 -6.47
CA PRO A 367 0.59 -0.74 -5.67
C PRO A 367 1.62 -0.60 -4.55
N GLU A 368 2.02 0.64 -4.26
CA GLU A 368 2.86 0.99 -3.11
C GLU A 368 2.10 2.00 -2.24
N LEU A 369 2.02 1.73 -0.93
CA LEU A 369 1.51 2.69 0.03
C LEU A 369 2.60 3.72 0.36
N PHE A 370 2.24 4.99 0.31
CA PHE A 370 3.17 6.10 0.45
C PHE A 370 2.63 7.14 1.44
N LEU A 371 3.45 7.55 2.41
CA LEU A 371 3.12 8.56 3.43
C LEU A 371 3.46 9.96 2.88
N ILE A 372 2.45 10.81 2.67
CA ILE A 372 2.65 12.14 2.07
C ILE A 372 2.64 13.28 3.09
N ALA A 373 1.92 13.12 4.19
CA ALA A 373 1.88 14.03 5.33
C ALA A 373 1.54 13.24 6.60
N GLU A 374 1.54 13.89 7.76
CA GLU A 374 1.17 13.25 9.03
C GLU A 374 -0.19 12.54 8.91
N ASN A 375 -0.21 11.24 9.21
CA ASN A 375 -1.38 10.36 9.09
C ASN A 375 -2.11 10.36 7.73
N THR A 376 -1.47 10.87 6.68
CA THR A 376 -2.06 11.01 5.35
C THR A 376 -1.29 10.17 4.34
N TYR A 377 -2.01 9.24 3.71
CA TYR A 377 -1.45 8.21 2.85
C TYR A 377 -2.05 8.26 1.46
N ARG A 378 -1.29 7.80 0.46
CA ARG A 378 -1.79 7.54 -0.89
C ARG A 378 -1.28 6.19 -1.40
N ILE A 379 -2.00 5.60 -2.34
CA ILE A 379 -1.47 4.53 -3.17
C ILE A 379 -0.90 5.15 -4.44
N ARG A 380 0.29 4.69 -4.83
CA ARG A 380 0.86 4.94 -6.14
C ARG A 380 1.12 3.61 -6.84
N TRP A 381 0.87 3.55 -8.14
CA TRP A 381 1.14 2.35 -8.93
C TRP A 381 2.52 2.43 -9.58
N ILE A 382 3.31 1.36 -9.46
CA ILE A 382 4.70 1.31 -9.95
C ILE A 382 4.96 -0.02 -10.69
N PRO A 383 6.03 -0.13 -11.49
CA PRO A 383 6.41 -1.38 -12.12
C PRO A 383 6.67 -2.49 -11.09
N ALA A 384 6.36 -3.73 -11.45
CA ALA A 384 6.69 -4.90 -10.64
C ALA A 384 8.19 -5.25 -10.72
N LEU A 385 9.04 -4.42 -10.10
CA LEU A 385 10.51 -4.52 -10.16
C LEU A 385 11.09 -5.80 -9.53
N LEU A 386 10.27 -6.64 -8.89
CA LEU A 386 10.65 -7.99 -8.47
C LEU A 386 10.86 -8.94 -9.65
N ASN A 387 10.27 -8.65 -10.81
CA ASN A 387 10.52 -9.40 -12.03
C ASN A 387 11.78 -8.86 -12.74
N PRO A 388 12.77 -9.72 -13.05
CA PRO A 388 14.04 -9.29 -13.66
C PRO A 388 13.89 -8.56 -15.00
N ILE A 389 12.95 -8.98 -15.87
CA ILE A 389 12.75 -8.36 -17.18
C ILE A 389 12.16 -6.95 -17.03
N VAL A 390 11.17 -6.80 -16.15
CA VAL A 390 10.59 -5.48 -15.82
C VAL A 390 11.65 -4.56 -15.24
N LYS A 391 12.51 -5.09 -14.36
CA LYS A 391 13.62 -4.35 -13.76
C LYS A 391 14.68 -3.94 -14.78
N GLU A 392 15.06 -4.83 -15.69
CA GLU A 392 16.03 -4.53 -16.76
C GLU A 392 15.54 -3.36 -17.64
N ILE A 393 14.28 -3.38 -18.06
CA ILE A 393 13.69 -2.29 -18.86
C ILE A 393 13.66 -0.98 -18.05
N PHE A 394 13.31 -1.05 -16.76
CA PHE A 394 13.35 0.10 -15.87
C PHE A 394 14.77 0.69 -15.73
N ASP A 395 15.78 -0.16 -15.54
CA ASP A 395 17.17 0.28 -15.43
C ASP A 395 17.68 0.87 -16.75
N ASN A 396 17.31 0.30 -17.90
CA ASN A 396 17.61 0.87 -19.23
C ASN A 396 16.98 2.27 -19.42
N LEU A 397 15.73 2.47 -18.97
CA LEU A 397 15.08 3.79 -18.99
C LEU A 397 15.81 4.79 -18.08
N LYS A 398 16.27 4.32 -16.91
CA LYS A 398 17.00 5.13 -15.94
C LYS A 398 18.36 5.60 -16.45
N GLU A 399 19.07 4.79 -17.22
CA GLU A 399 20.33 5.19 -17.86
C GLU A 399 20.14 6.42 -18.77
N ILE A 400 19.04 6.42 -19.52
CA ILE A 400 18.73 7.50 -20.45
C ILE A 400 18.02 8.69 -19.81
N LEU A 401 17.58 8.59 -18.56
CA LEU A 401 16.89 9.64 -17.80
C LEU A 401 17.82 10.82 -17.44
N PRO A 402 17.56 12.05 -17.91
CA PRO A 402 18.18 13.27 -17.40
C PRO A 402 17.82 13.51 -15.92
N PRO A 403 18.76 14.00 -15.07
CA PRO A 403 18.53 14.18 -13.64
C PRO A 403 17.56 15.31 -13.28
N ASP A 404 17.09 16.09 -14.25
CA ASP A 404 16.16 17.21 -14.12
C ASP A 404 14.77 16.94 -14.73
N THR A 405 14.51 15.69 -15.14
CA THR A 405 13.27 15.30 -15.85
C THR A 405 12.02 15.51 -15.00
N VAL A 406 12.09 15.13 -13.72
CA VAL A 406 11.00 15.32 -12.77
C VAL A 406 11.55 16.03 -11.55
N LYS A 407 11.02 17.22 -11.28
CA LYS A 407 11.38 18.03 -10.10
C LYS A 407 10.21 18.13 -9.12
N ILE A 408 10.50 18.36 -7.84
CA ILE A 408 9.50 18.66 -6.83
C ILE A 408 9.54 20.15 -6.53
N GLY A 409 8.39 20.83 -6.67
CA GLY A 409 8.26 22.27 -6.49
C GLY A 409 7.10 22.67 -5.57
N SER A 410 6.97 23.96 -5.32
CA SER A 410 5.93 24.51 -4.44
C SER A 410 4.52 24.35 -5.02
N ALA A 411 3.59 23.75 -4.25
CA ALA A 411 2.18 23.79 -4.60
C ALA A 411 1.63 25.23 -4.57
N ASN A 412 2.07 26.02 -3.57
CA ASN A 412 1.56 27.35 -3.29
C ASN A 412 2.62 28.42 -3.62
N LYS A 413 2.30 29.31 -4.58
CA LYS A 413 3.18 30.41 -5.02
C LYS A 413 3.56 31.39 -3.90
N LYS A 414 2.83 31.41 -2.77
CA LYS A 414 3.09 32.29 -1.62
C LYS A 414 4.03 31.70 -0.56
N THR A 415 4.23 30.38 -0.56
CA THR A 415 5.17 29.71 0.36
C THR A 415 6.47 29.42 -0.37
N ALA A 416 7.58 29.90 0.20
CA ALA A 416 8.91 29.58 -0.28
C ALA A 416 9.17 28.08 -0.11
N PHE A 417 9.22 27.35 -1.23
CA PHE A 417 9.68 25.97 -1.28
C PHE A 417 10.70 25.91 -2.41
N LYS A 418 11.95 25.57 -2.07
CA LYS A 418 13.04 25.43 -3.03
C LYS A 418 12.77 24.21 -3.91
N THR A 419 12.89 24.36 -5.22
CA THR A 419 12.79 23.23 -6.14
C THR A 419 13.89 22.22 -5.83
N VAL A 420 13.53 20.95 -5.75
CA VAL A 420 14.47 19.85 -5.52
C VAL A 420 14.31 18.76 -6.56
N TYR A 421 15.36 17.97 -6.74
CA TYR A 421 15.48 16.92 -7.74
C TYR A 421 15.64 15.56 -7.06
N PRO A 422 14.60 14.71 -7.05
CA PRO A 422 14.70 13.37 -6.49
C PRO A 422 15.80 12.54 -7.17
N GLN A 423 16.23 11.46 -6.51
CA GLN A 423 17.11 10.47 -7.15
C GLN A 423 16.48 9.91 -8.43
N LYS A 424 17.32 9.52 -9.40
CA LYS A 424 16.86 9.07 -10.72
C LYS A 424 15.81 7.94 -10.66
N ASP A 425 16.00 6.97 -9.76
CA ASP A 425 15.02 5.90 -9.54
C ASP A 425 13.63 6.47 -9.18
N GLU A 426 13.60 7.44 -8.26
CA GLU A 426 12.36 8.05 -7.79
C GLU A 426 11.72 8.95 -8.86
N GLN A 427 12.51 9.67 -9.65
CA GLN A 427 12.00 10.42 -10.81
C GLN A 427 11.33 9.51 -11.84
N LEU A 428 11.96 8.38 -12.17
CA LEU A 428 11.39 7.43 -13.12
C LEU A 428 10.12 6.76 -12.57
N LEU A 429 10.12 6.37 -11.29
CA LEU A 429 8.95 5.82 -10.62
C LEU A 429 7.78 6.82 -10.61
N LEU A 430 8.05 8.11 -10.33
CA LEU A 430 7.06 9.18 -10.39
C LEU A 430 6.47 9.34 -11.78
N LEU A 431 7.32 9.38 -12.82
CA LEU A 431 6.89 9.53 -14.20
C LEU A 431 6.00 8.36 -14.64
N ILE A 432 6.41 7.13 -14.36
CA ILE A 432 5.62 5.92 -14.66
C ILE A 432 4.31 5.94 -13.87
N SER A 433 4.36 6.27 -12.57
CA SER A 433 3.19 6.32 -11.69
C SER A 433 2.13 7.27 -12.21
N ILE A 434 2.49 8.44 -12.75
CA ILE A 434 1.51 9.39 -13.31
C ILE A 434 0.70 8.74 -14.45
N PHE A 435 1.37 8.01 -15.35
CA PHE A 435 0.68 7.30 -16.42
C PHE A 435 -0.19 6.17 -15.89
N LEU A 436 0.35 5.33 -14.99
CA LEU A 436 -0.38 4.21 -14.41
C LEU A 436 -1.59 4.69 -13.61
N ASP A 437 -1.41 5.63 -12.69
CA ASP A 437 -2.46 6.19 -11.82
C ASP A 437 -3.61 6.78 -12.65
N TYR A 438 -3.29 7.53 -13.71
CA TYR A 438 -4.31 8.13 -14.57
C TYR A 438 -5.11 7.08 -15.36
N LEU A 439 -4.41 6.12 -15.98
CA LEU A 439 -5.04 5.07 -16.79
C LEU A 439 -5.87 4.13 -15.92
N ILE A 440 -5.35 3.70 -14.77
CA ILE A 440 -6.06 2.85 -13.80
C ILE A 440 -7.33 3.56 -13.31
N ALA A 441 -7.24 4.82 -12.91
CA ALA A 441 -8.42 5.60 -12.50
C ALA A 441 -9.44 5.75 -13.63
N GLY A 442 -8.98 5.86 -14.89
CA GLY A 442 -9.83 5.86 -16.07
C GLY A 442 -10.55 4.53 -16.31
N PHE A 443 -9.84 3.40 -16.18
CA PHE A 443 -10.36 2.05 -16.46
C PHE A 443 -11.25 1.50 -15.33
N CYS A 444 -11.02 1.94 -14.09
CA CYS A 444 -11.68 1.41 -12.89
C CYS A 444 -12.76 2.34 -12.31
N ARG A 445 -13.34 3.27 -13.10
CA ARG A 445 -14.34 4.25 -12.60
C ARG A 445 -15.58 3.61 -11.95
N ASP A 446 -15.98 2.43 -12.38
CA ASP A 446 -17.09 1.65 -11.81
C ASP A 446 -16.75 0.99 -10.47
N LEU A 447 -15.47 0.76 -10.17
CA LEU A 447 -15.01 0.21 -8.88
C LEU A 447 -15.01 1.25 -7.76
N LEU A 448 -15.38 2.51 -8.05
CA LEU A 448 -15.30 3.66 -7.15
C LEU A 448 -16.42 3.78 -6.11
N LEU A 449 -17.52 3.04 -6.27
CA LEU A 449 -18.81 3.46 -5.70
C LEU A 449 -19.08 3.08 -4.24
N GLU A 450 -18.25 2.27 -3.57
CA GLU A 450 -18.72 1.60 -2.33
C GLU A 450 -17.79 1.72 -1.10
N ASN A 451 -16.50 2.04 -1.22
CA ASN A 451 -15.56 1.95 -0.09
C ASN A 451 -14.37 2.93 -0.21
N GLN A 452 -13.96 3.57 0.90
CA GLN A 452 -12.80 4.48 0.96
C GLN A 452 -11.50 3.80 0.54
N ILE A 453 -11.28 2.51 0.89
CA ILE A 453 -10.09 1.75 0.50
C ILE A 453 -10.06 1.48 -1.00
N ARG A 454 -11.21 1.14 -1.62
CA ARG A 454 -11.27 1.03 -3.09
C ARG A 454 -10.92 2.35 -3.76
N ARG A 455 -11.41 3.48 -3.24
CA ARG A 455 -11.08 4.81 -3.76
C ARG A 455 -9.58 5.10 -3.60
N LEU A 456 -8.99 4.76 -2.45
CA LEU A 456 -7.55 4.91 -2.19
C LEU A 456 -6.71 4.20 -3.27
N PHE A 457 -7.07 2.99 -3.66
CA PHE A 457 -6.34 2.24 -4.70
C PHE A 457 -6.63 2.71 -6.14
N PHE A 458 -7.89 3.06 -6.46
CA PHE A 458 -8.32 3.20 -7.85
C PHE A 458 -8.77 4.61 -8.26
N ASN A 459 -8.72 5.60 -7.36
CA ASN A 459 -9.24 6.94 -7.63
C ASN A 459 -8.29 8.10 -7.34
N ARG A 460 -7.00 7.82 -7.08
CA ARG A 460 -6.00 8.86 -6.78
C ARG A 460 -6.41 9.76 -5.59
N VAL A 461 -7.19 9.23 -4.64
CA VAL A 461 -7.55 9.96 -3.41
C VAL A 461 -6.58 9.60 -2.30
N VAL A 462 -6.47 10.51 -1.34
CA VAL A 462 -5.71 10.30 -0.11
C VAL A 462 -6.60 9.64 0.95
N PHE A 463 -5.94 8.95 1.88
CA PHE A 463 -6.55 8.38 3.06
C PHE A 463 -5.95 9.06 4.30
N SER A 464 -6.81 9.64 5.13
CA SER A 464 -6.43 10.28 6.39
C SER A 464 -6.86 9.39 7.55
N ALA A 465 -5.90 8.91 8.34
CA ALA A 465 -6.13 8.04 9.49
C ALA A 465 -6.45 8.86 10.75
N GLU A 466 -7.50 9.68 10.70
CA GLU A 466 -7.89 10.59 11.79
C GLU A 466 -8.70 9.90 12.90
N ASN A 467 -9.57 8.96 12.53
CA ASN A 467 -10.39 8.24 13.50
C ASN A 467 -9.62 7.05 14.09
N PHE A 468 -9.95 6.68 15.33
CA PHE A 468 -9.38 5.50 15.98
C PHE A 468 -9.50 4.24 15.11
N GLU A 469 -10.65 4.04 14.48
CA GLU A 469 -10.93 2.89 13.61
C GLU A 469 -10.11 2.88 12.32
N ASP A 470 -9.41 3.96 11.99
CA ASP A 470 -8.64 4.09 10.75
C ASP A 470 -7.12 3.93 10.99
N GLN A 471 -6.66 4.02 12.24
CA GLN A 471 -5.23 4.10 12.59
C GLN A 471 -4.40 2.88 12.15
N GLN A 472 -4.97 1.68 12.24
CA GLN A 472 -4.29 0.42 11.90
C GLN A 472 -4.37 0.09 10.41
N ILE A 473 -5.22 0.78 9.64
CA ILE A 473 -5.45 0.48 8.23
C ILE A 473 -4.19 0.68 7.39
N PRO A 474 -3.45 1.80 7.47
CA PRO A 474 -2.23 2.01 6.68
C PRO A 474 -1.16 0.94 6.93
N GLU A 475 -0.91 0.58 8.19
CA GLU A 475 0.06 -0.48 8.53
C GLU A 475 -0.38 -1.83 7.95
N THR A 476 -1.67 -2.16 8.05
CA THR A 476 -2.23 -3.39 7.48
C THR A 476 -2.07 -3.43 5.95
N ILE A 477 -2.38 -2.34 5.24
CA ILE A 477 -2.16 -2.22 3.79
C ILE A 477 -0.67 -2.41 3.49
N HIS A 478 0.19 -1.72 4.22
CA HIS A 478 1.61 -1.75 3.98
C HIS A 478 2.21 -3.15 4.15
N LEU A 479 1.88 -3.83 5.26
CA LEU A 479 2.30 -5.20 5.51
C LEU A 479 1.77 -6.17 4.45
N TRP A 480 0.52 -5.98 4.01
CA TRP A 480 -0.04 -6.79 2.93
C TRP A 480 0.75 -6.63 1.62
N LEU A 481 1.02 -5.39 1.22
CA LEU A 481 1.75 -5.05 -0.01
C LEU A 481 3.27 -5.29 0.07
N SER A 482 3.86 -5.36 1.27
CA SER A 482 5.30 -5.55 1.50
C SER A 482 5.87 -6.79 0.78
N ARG A 483 5.03 -7.78 0.49
CA ARG A 483 5.37 -9.00 -0.25
C ARG A 483 5.84 -8.74 -1.68
N PHE A 484 5.40 -7.64 -2.29
CA PHE A 484 5.90 -7.21 -3.60
C PHE A 484 7.33 -6.65 -3.56
N PHE A 485 7.82 -6.30 -2.37
CA PHE A 485 9.07 -5.58 -2.16
C PHE A 485 10.15 -6.45 -1.52
N ILE A 486 9.93 -7.76 -1.40
CA ILE A 486 10.90 -8.70 -0.78
C ILE A 486 12.25 -8.66 -1.50
N SER A 487 12.25 -8.58 -2.84
CA SER A 487 13.48 -8.53 -3.64
C SER A 487 14.29 -7.23 -3.48
N HIS A 488 13.69 -6.18 -2.89
CA HIS A 488 14.34 -4.89 -2.66
C HIS A 488 15.05 -4.82 -1.31
N LYS A 489 14.93 -5.87 -0.49
CA LYS A 489 15.66 -5.96 0.77
C LYS A 489 17.14 -6.26 0.46
N ASN A 490 18.02 -5.67 1.27
CA ASN A 490 19.45 -5.95 1.21
C ASN A 490 19.77 -7.41 1.54
N ILE A 491 18.95 -8.02 2.38
CA ILE A 491 19.09 -9.41 2.82
C ILE A 491 17.92 -10.19 2.24
N VAL A 492 18.20 -11.17 1.38
CA VAL A 492 17.17 -11.98 0.70
C VAL A 492 17.38 -13.48 0.95
N PRO A 493 16.30 -14.25 1.20
CA PRO A 493 16.40 -15.70 1.27
C PRO A 493 16.63 -16.27 -0.14
N VAL A 494 17.52 -17.25 -0.25
CA VAL A 494 17.80 -17.98 -1.48
C VAL A 494 17.71 -19.49 -1.23
N LEU A 495 17.18 -20.23 -2.19
CA LEU A 495 17.10 -21.69 -2.12
C LEU A 495 18.36 -22.29 -2.73
N LYS A 496 19.14 -23.02 -1.94
CA LYS A 496 20.25 -23.83 -2.43
C LYS A 496 19.74 -25.25 -2.65
N ILE A 497 19.80 -25.70 -3.90
CA ILE A 497 19.43 -27.07 -4.28
C ILE A 497 20.73 -27.81 -4.57
N SER A 498 21.02 -28.83 -3.77
CA SER A 498 22.19 -29.69 -3.92
C SER A 498 21.75 -31.08 -4.38
N ASP A 499 22.39 -31.59 -5.43
CA ASP A 499 22.12 -32.94 -5.93
C ASP A 499 22.70 -33.99 -4.97
N GLN A 500 21.93 -35.04 -4.69
CA GLN A 500 22.32 -36.16 -3.85
C GLN A 500 22.14 -37.47 -4.61
N LYS A 501 22.88 -38.52 -4.21
CA LYS A 501 22.79 -39.86 -4.84
C LYS A 501 21.36 -40.44 -4.89
N LYS A 502 20.45 -39.96 -4.04
CA LYS A 502 19.01 -40.28 -4.05
C LYS A 502 18.17 -39.02 -3.86
N GLY A 503 18.11 -38.16 -4.87
CA GLY A 503 17.21 -37.00 -4.91
C GLY A 503 17.94 -35.68 -4.66
N PHE A 504 17.20 -34.67 -4.20
CA PHE A 504 17.74 -33.33 -4.00
C PHE A 504 17.66 -32.96 -2.52
N GLN A 505 18.68 -32.29 -2.02
CA GLN A 505 18.63 -31.58 -0.75
C GLN A 505 18.32 -30.11 -1.05
N VAL A 506 17.27 -29.58 -0.41
CA VAL A 506 16.90 -28.17 -0.51
C VAL A 506 17.20 -27.51 0.83
N GLU A 507 18.02 -26.48 0.81
CA GLU A 507 18.40 -25.69 1.97
C GLU A 507 18.04 -24.23 1.74
N ILE A 508 17.72 -23.52 2.82
CA ILE A 508 17.46 -22.08 2.77
C ILE A 508 18.71 -21.36 3.25
N PHE A 509 19.21 -20.49 2.39
CA PHE A 509 20.34 -19.61 2.61
C PHE A 509 19.89 -18.15 2.57
N VAL A 510 20.78 -17.25 2.96
CA VAL A 510 20.57 -15.83 2.99
C VAL A 510 21.69 -15.16 2.21
N GLU A 511 21.33 -14.32 1.24
CA GLU A 511 22.24 -13.54 0.42
C GLU A 511 22.18 -12.07 0.84
N ASN A 512 23.36 -11.44 0.98
CA ASN A 512 23.47 -10.00 1.17
C ASN A 512 23.77 -9.31 -0.17
N LYS A 513 22.77 -8.63 -0.73
CA LYS A 513 22.86 -7.90 -2.01
C LYS A 513 23.82 -6.72 -2.00
N GLU A 514 24.17 -6.18 -0.82
CA GLU A 514 25.19 -5.12 -0.72
C GLU A 514 26.62 -5.67 -0.87
N LYS A 515 26.78 -7.00 -0.71
CA LYS A 515 28.06 -7.70 -0.83
C LYS A 515 27.91 -8.90 -1.78
N PRO A 516 27.71 -8.66 -3.09
CA PRO A 516 27.40 -9.73 -4.05
C PRO A 516 28.53 -10.75 -4.26
N LEU A 517 29.72 -10.50 -3.73
CA LEU A 517 30.86 -11.43 -3.74
C LEU A 517 30.94 -12.32 -2.50
N GLU A 518 30.14 -12.04 -1.47
CA GLU A 518 30.06 -12.85 -0.26
C GLU A 518 29.15 -14.06 -0.54
N GLU A 519 29.60 -15.26 -0.17
CA GLU A 519 28.77 -16.45 -0.36
C GLU A 519 27.51 -16.36 0.50
N PRO A 520 26.34 -16.79 -0.02
CA PRO A 520 25.16 -16.92 0.81
C PRO A 520 25.44 -17.80 2.03
N PHE A 521 24.92 -17.42 3.20
CA PHE A 521 25.11 -18.16 4.45
C PHE A 521 23.82 -18.87 4.87
N PRO A 522 23.89 -20.02 5.57
CA PRO A 522 22.70 -20.77 5.97
C PRO A 522 21.76 -19.94 6.85
N LEU A 523 20.44 -20.06 6.65
CA LEU A 523 19.45 -19.33 7.45
C LEU A 523 19.53 -19.64 8.96
N LYS A 524 20.02 -20.83 9.32
CA LYS A 524 20.23 -21.25 10.72
C LYS A 524 21.36 -20.50 11.44
N ASP A 525 22.22 -19.82 10.68
CA ASP A 525 23.37 -19.08 11.20
C ASP A 525 23.04 -17.56 11.31
N VAL A 526 21.80 -17.18 10.98
CA VAL A 526 21.16 -15.89 11.23
C VAL A 526 20.44 -15.96 12.56
#